data_AF-J5X3M4-F1
#
_entry.id   AF-J5X3M4-F1
#
_cell.length_a   1.000
_cell.length_b   1.000
_cell.length_c   1.000
_cell.angle_alpha   90.00
_cell.angle_beta   90.00
_cell.angle_gamma   90.00
#
_symmetry.space_group_name_H-M   'P 1'
#
loop_
_entity.id
_entity.type
_entity.pdbx_description
1 polymer ?
#
loop_
_entity_poly.entity_id
_entity_poly.type
_entity_poly.pdbx_seq_one_letter_code
_entity_poly.pdbx_strand_id
1 'polypeptide(L)'
;MWKKFLFVVCVLLLLTASLAGAEAAAVAPPEAVSAPSGMETRLKLLAGEWLSPKGTLILEVEGQKINGCEITKYEDLVDRSTMGTTAFWILEEEGERMMQLDWRIQGDDSDYIFLDGRLKLHRAAAL
;
A
#
# COMPACT_ATOMS: atom_id res chain seq x y z
N MET A 1 43.04 -25.41 34.88
CA MET A 1 42.18 -24.54 35.71
C MET A 1 41.44 -23.45 34.91
N TRP A 2 41.88 -23.07 33.70
CA TRP A 2 41.23 -22.06 32.85
C TRP A 2 39.79 -22.40 32.41
N LYS A 3 39.52 -23.62 31.95
CA LYS A 3 38.18 -24.03 31.44
C LYS A 3 37.07 -23.94 32.49
N LYS A 4 37.38 -24.10 33.78
CA LYS A 4 36.40 -23.96 34.87
C LYS A 4 36.10 -22.48 35.16
N PHE A 5 37.08 -21.60 34.98
CA PHE A 5 36.90 -20.14 35.12
C PHE A 5 36.01 -19.58 34.01
N LEU A 6 36.17 -20.05 32.76
CA LEU A 6 35.36 -19.58 31.63
C LEU A 6 33.87 -19.96 31.77
N PHE A 7 33.60 -21.15 32.31
CA PHE A 7 32.22 -21.63 32.51
C PHE A 7 31.48 -20.85 33.61
N VAL A 8 32.17 -20.48 34.68
CA VAL A 8 31.56 -19.70 35.79
C VAL A 8 31.20 -18.29 35.35
N VAL A 9 32.00 -17.66 34.49
CA VAL A 9 31.71 -16.32 33.94
C VAL A 9 30.51 -16.35 32.98
N CYS A 10 30.40 -17.37 32.11
CA CYS A 10 29.24 -17.50 31.22
C CYS A 10 27.93 -17.73 31.97
N VAL A 11 27.94 -18.50 33.07
CA VAL A 11 26.72 -18.74 33.86
C VAL A 11 26.31 -17.49 34.64
N LEU A 12 27.27 -16.69 35.14
CA LEU A 12 26.95 -15.42 35.80
C LEU A 12 26.35 -14.36 34.85
N LEU A 13 26.84 -14.29 33.61
CA LEU A 13 26.32 -13.35 32.60
C LEU A 13 24.91 -13.69 32.12
N LEU A 14 24.51 -14.97 32.17
CA LEU A 14 23.17 -15.40 31.80
C LEU A 14 22.14 -15.16 32.91
N LEU A 15 22.56 -15.12 34.18
CA LEU A 15 21.64 -14.84 35.31
C LEU A 15 21.21 -13.37 35.39
N THR A 16 22.03 -12.41 34.95
CA THR A 16 21.67 -10.98 34.98
C THR A 16 20.66 -10.60 33.90
N ALA A 17 20.54 -11.39 32.83
CA ALA A 17 19.59 -11.14 31.74
C ALA A 17 18.14 -11.52 32.10
N SER A 18 17.91 -12.33 33.15
CA SER A 18 16.57 -12.81 33.52
C SER A 18 15.86 -11.96 34.57
N LEU A 19 16.53 -10.96 35.17
CA LEU A 19 15.99 -10.12 36.26
C LEU A 19 15.77 -8.65 35.84
N ALA A 20 15.49 -8.42 34.56
CA ALA A 20 15.05 -7.13 34.03
C ALA A 20 13.64 -7.25 33.41
N GLY A 21 12.76 -8.03 34.06
CA GLY A 21 11.33 -7.92 33.87
C GLY A 21 10.78 -7.07 35.02
N ALA A 22 10.58 -5.78 34.78
CA ALA A 22 9.75 -4.94 35.63
C ALA A 22 8.85 -4.11 34.71
N GLU A 23 7.55 -4.34 34.88
CA GLU A 23 6.43 -3.74 34.15
C GLU A 23 6.59 -2.25 33.92
N ALA A 24 6.66 -1.86 32.66
CA ALA A 24 6.16 -0.57 32.22
C ALA A 24 4.80 -0.84 31.57
N ALA A 25 3.72 -0.45 32.25
CA ALA A 25 2.40 -0.36 31.64
C ALA A 25 2.54 0.51 30.39
N ALA A 26 2.48 -0.12 29.22
CA ALA A 26 2.49 0.55 27.94
C ALA A 26 1.17 1.33 27.83
N VAL A 27 1.22 2.61 28.20
CA VAL A 27 0.29 3.60 27.66
C VAL A 27 0.57 3.59 26.15
N ALA A 28 -0.32 2.98 25.39
CA ALA A 28 -0.28 3.05 23.93
C ALA A 28 -0.16 4.53 23.55
N PRO A 29 0.86 4.93 22.77
CA PRO A 29 0.90 6.28 22.23
C PRO A 29 -0.42 6.54 21.50
N PRO A 30 -0.95 7.78 21.53
CA PRO A 30 -2.05 8.13 20.63
C PRO A 30 -1.61 7.73 19.22
N GLU A 31 -2.46 6.98 18.51
CA GLU A 31 -2.19 6.58 17.12
C GLU A 31 -1.69 7.80 16.37
N ALA A 32 -0.38 7.83 16.12
CA ALA A 32 0.21 8.87 15.33
C ALA A 32 -0.38 8.66 13.94
N VAL A 33 -1.33 9.52 13.55
CA VAL A 33 -1.84 9.59 12.18
C VAL A 33 -0.62 9.80 11.31
N SER A 34 -0.11 8.70 10.77
CA SER A 34 1.09 8.70 9.96
C SER A 34 0.75 9.42 8.67
N ALA A 35 1.70 10.16 8.10
CA ALA A 35 1.50 10.76 6.80
C ALA A 35 1.06 9.66 5.81
N PRO A 36 0.07 9.92 4.93
CA PRO A 36 -0.42 8.91 4.02
C PRO A 36 0.73 8.39 3.16
N SER A 37 0.78 7.07 2.99
CA SER A 37 1.81 6.46 2.14
C SER A 37 1.68 6.98 0.69
N GLY A 38 2.76 6.85 -0.12
CA GLY A 38 2.69 7.20 -1.55
C GLY A 38 1.57 6.46 -2.27
N MET A 39 1.40 5.17 -1.94
CA MET A 39 0.30 4.35 -2.43
C MET A 39 -1.07 4.90 -2.01
N GLU A 40 -1.26 5.24 -0.74
CA GLU A 40 -2.52 5.81 -0.25
C GLU A 40 -2.85 7.15 -0.95
N THR A 41 -1.84 7.98 -1.17
CA THR A 41 -2.00 9.25 -1.89
C THR A 41 -2.44 9.02 -3.33
N ARG A 42 -1.84 8.05 -4.04
CA ARG A 42 -2.27 7.69 -5.39
C ARG A 42 -3.68 7.12 -5.41
N LEU A 43 -4.00 6.20 -4.50
CA LEU A 43 -5.31 5.57 -4.44
C LEU A 43 -6.40 6.60 -4.17
N LYS A 44 -6.15 7.60 -3.32
CA LYS A 44 -7.07 8.74 -3.14
C LYS A 44 -7.26 9.55 -4.43
N LEU A 45 -6.21 9.76 -5.22
CA LEU A 45 -6.32 10.45 -6.51
C LEU A 45 -7.15 9.64 -7.53
N LEU A 46 -6.99 8.32 -7.53
CA LEU A 46 -7.66 7.41 -8.47
C LEU A 46 -9.01 6.89 -7.96
N ALA A 47 -9.41 7.23 -6.72
CA ALA A 47 -10.60 6.71 -6.06
C ALA A 47 -11.87 6.89 -6.88
N GLY A 48 -12.75 5.89 -6.86
CA GLY A 48 -14.05 5.89 -7.52
C GLY A 48 -14.15 4.93 -8.71
N GLU A 49 -15.26 5.03 -9.41
CA GLU A 49 -15.64 4.18 -10.54
C GLU A 49 -15.06 4.69 -11.86
N TRP A 50 -14.57 3.76 -12.67
CA TRP A 50 -13.98 3.98 -13.98
C TRP A 50 -14.68 3.13 -15.03
N LEU A 51 -15.31 3.83 -15.97
CA LEU A 51 -16.17 3.27 -16.99
C LEU A 51 -15.43 3.15 -18.32
N SER A 52 -15.71 2.10 -19.07
CA SER A 52 -15.34 1.99 -20.48
C SER A 52 -15.98 3.13 -21.31
N PRO A 53 -15.55 3.35 -22.56
CA PRO A 53 -16.19 4.34 -23.45
C PRO A 53 -17.69 4.06 -23.72
N LYS A 54 -18.16 2.84 -23.45
CA LYS A 54 -19.57 2.45 -23.57
C LYS A 54 -20.38 2.63 -22.28
N GLY A 55 -19.76 3.11 -21.19
CA GLY A 55 -20.42 3.30 -19.89
C GLY A 55 -20.46 2.06 -19.00
N THR A 56 -19.84 0.94 -19.39
CA THR A 56 -19.70 -0.24 -18.53
C THR A 56 -18.64 0.00 -17.46
N LEU A 57 -18.93 -0.26 -16.18
CA LEU A 57 -17.95 -0.27 -15.10
C LEU A 57 -16.88 -1.34 -15.36
N ILE A 58 -15.62 -0.93 -15.38
CA ILE A 58 -14.46 -1.83 -15.61
C ILE A 58 -13.57 -1.88 -14.37
N LEU A 59 -13.40 -0.74 -13.71
CA LEU A 59 -12.47 -0.60 -12.61
C LEU A 59 -13.08 0.28 -11.52
N GLU A 60 -13.02 -0.17 -10.27
CA GLU A 60 -13.37 0.59 -9.08
C GLU A 60 -12.13 0.65 -8.18
N VAL A 61 -11.75 1.85 -7.76
CA VAL A 61 -10.70 2.06 -6.76
C VAL A 61 -11.36 2.49 -5.46
N GLU A 62 -11.27 1.65 -4.43
CA GLU A 62 -11.82 1.93 -3.11
C GLU A 62 -10.82 1.54 -2.02
N GLY A 63 -10.36 2.52 -1.24
CA GLY A 63 -9.32 2.28 -0.24
C GLY A 63 -8.06 1.67 -0.87
N GLN A 64 -7.59 0.55 -0.33
CA GLN A 64 -6.45 -0.23 -0.85
C GLN A 64 -6.88 -1.38 -1.76
N LYS A 65 -8.00 -1.22 -2.45
CA LYS A 65 -8.56 -2.26 -3.31
C LYS A 65 -8.82 -1.75 -4.73
N ILE A 66 -8.66 -2.65 -5.69
CA ILE A 66 -9.12 -2.48 -7.06
C ILE A 66 -10.12 -3.61 -7.35
N ASN A 67 -11.34 -3.27 -7.76
CA ASN A 67 -12.43 -4.23 -7.99
C ASN A 67 -12.63 -5.20 -6.80
N GLY A 68 -12.49 -4.69 -5.57
CA GLY A 68 -12.57 -5.49 -4.34
C GLY A 68 -11.35 -6.37 -4.03
N CYS A 69 -10.37 -6.47 -4.94
CA CYS A 69 -9.15 -7.25 -4.74
C CYS A 69 -8.08 -6.42 -4.03
N GLU A 70 -7.35 -7.03 -3.09
CA GLU A 70 -6.32 -6.35 -2.29
C GLU A 70 -5.10 -5.97 -3.12
N ILE A 71 -4.58 -4.77 -2.90
CA ILE A 71 -3.33 -4.32 -3.50
C ILE A 71 -2.17 -4.66 -2.57
N THR A 72 -1.24 -5.48 -3.05
CA THR A 72 -0.08 -5.98 -2.29
C THR A 72 1.17 -5.14 -2.51
N LYS A 73 1.30 -4.52 -3.68
CA LYS A 73 2.46 -3.70 -4.06
C LYS A 73 2.06 -2.52 -4.95
N TYR A 74 2.87 -1.47 -4.87
CA TYR A 74 2.72 -0.20 -5.59
C TYR A 74 4.07 0.27 -6.11
N GLU A 75 4.08 0.83 -7.32
CA GLU A 75 5.22 1.54 -7.88
C GLU A 75 4.76 2.68 -8.80
N ASP A 76 5.27 3.89 -8.59
CA ASP A 76 5.16 4.96 -9.58
C ASP A 76 6.31 4.85 -10.58
N LEU A 77 5.96 4.66 -11.85
CA LEU A 77 6.91 4.62 -12.96
C LEU A 77 7.14 6.03 -13.51
N VAL A 78 6.09 6.86 -13.52
CA VAL A 78 6.15 8.29 -13.86
C VAL A 78 5.16 9.03 -12.96
N ASP A 79 5.62 10.03 -12.24
CA ASP A 79 4.75 10.87 -11.39
C ASP A 79 4.89 12.36 -11.76
N ARG A 80 3.77 12.97 -12.17
CA ARG A 80 3.60 14.42 -12.38
C ARG A 80 2.31 14.84 -11.69
N SER A 81 2.12 16.13 -11.47
CA SER A 81 0.97 16.64 -10.71
C SER A 81 -0.41 16.17 -11.22
N THR A 82 -0.61 16.05 -12.53
CA THR A 82 -1.91 15.72 -13.13
C THR A 82 -1.86 14.54 -14.12
N MET A 83 -0.70 13.91 -14.30
CA MET A 83 -0.57 12.72 -15.14
C MET A 83 0.60 11.84 -14.71
N GLY A 84 0.53 10.57 -15.05
CA GLY A 84 1.62 9.65 -14.76
C GLY A 84 1.29 8.21 -15.11
N THR A 85 2.18 7.33 -14.69
CA THR A 85 2.07 5.89 -14.86
C THR A 85 2.37 5.22 -13.52
N THR A 86 1.47 4.38 -13.06
CA THR A 86 1.59 3.63 -11.81
C THR A 86 1.34 2.14 -12.10
N ALA A 87 2.08 1.27 -11.43
CA ALA A 87 1.82 -0.17 -11.40
C ALA A 87 1.32 -0.60 -10.02
N PHE A 88 0.27 -1.41 -10.02
CA PHE A 88 -0.27 -2.08 -8.84
C PHE A 88 -0.11 -3.58 -9.00
N TRP A 89 0.15 -4.28 -7.90
CA TRP A 89 0.02 -5.73 -7.83
C TRP A 89 -1.22 -6.04 -7.02
N ILE A 90 -2.12 -6.80 -7.63
CA ILE A 90 -3.45 -7.10 -7.12
C ILE A 90 -3.51 -8.60 -6.85
N LEU A 91 -3.97 -8.98 -5.66
CA LEU A 91 -4.18 -10.37 -5.28
C LEU A 91 -5.56 -10.84 -5.74
N GLU A 92 -5.60 -11.53 -6.88
CA GLU A 92 -6.79 -12.17 -7.45
C GLU A 92 -6.86 -13.65 -7.02
N GLU A 93 -7.95 -14.35 -7.38
CA GLU A 93 -8.15 -15.77 -7.02
C GLU A 93 -7.06 -16.66 -7.62
N GLU A 94 -6.65 -16.39 -8.86
CA GLU A 94 -5.61 -17.11 -9.59
C GLU A 94 -4.17 -16.75 -9.14
N GLY A 95 -4.02 -15.72 -8.31
CA GLY A 95 -2.75 -15.25 -7.77
C GLY A 95 -2.53 -13.75 -7.97
N GLU A 96 -1.29 -13.33 -7.75
CA GLU A 96 -0.92 -11.93 -7.88
C GLU A 96 -0.74 -11.53 -9.36
N ARG A 97 -1.45 -10.48 -9.77
CA ARG A 97 -1.39 -9.87 -11.10
C ARG A 97 -0.84 -8.46 -11.00
N MET A 98 0.08 -8.11 -11.90
CA MET A 98 0.45 -6.72 -12.12
C MET A 98 -0.56 -6.04 -13.06
N MET A 99 -0.98 -4.84 -12.69
CA MET A 99 -1.85 -3.95 -13.46
C MET A 99 -1.17 -2.58 -13.59
N GLN A 100 -0.99 -2.10 -14.82
CA GLN A 100 -0.47 -0.76 -15.08
C GLN A 100 -1.61 0.21 -15.41
N LEU A 101 -1.58 1.40 -14.81
CA LEU A 101 -2.49 2.50 -15.09
C LEU A 101 -1.71 3.72 -15.57
N ASP A 102 -1.96 4.17 -16.80
CA ASP A 102 -1.53 5.49 -17.26
C ASP A 102 -2.68 6.47 -17.03
N TRP A 103 -2.50 7.48 -16.19
CA TRP A 103 -3.58 8.33 -15.72
C TRP A 103 -3.36 9.79 -16.09
N ARG A 104 -4.48 10.51 -16.29
CA ARG A 104 -4.53 11.97 -16.33
C ARG A 104 -5.74 12.42 -15.52
N ILE A 105 -5.48 13.13 -14.42
CA ILE A 105 -6.48 13.54 -13.44
C ILE A 105 -6.42 15.07 -13.26
N GLN A 106 -7.47 15.74 -13.71
CA GLN A 106 -7.71 17.18 -13.57
C GLN A 106 -8.85 17.47 -12.58
N GLY A 107 -9.66 16.46 -12.25
CA GLY A 107 -10.83 16.60 -11.38
C GLY A 107 -12.07 17.08 -12.13
N ASP A 108 -12.11 16.87 -13.44
CA ASP A 108 -13.23 17.20 -14.33
C ASP A 108 -13.59 16.01 -15.24
N ASP A 109 -14.52 16.22 -16.18
CA ASP A 109 -15.00 15.19 -17.11
C ASP A 109 -13.95 14.71 -18.13
N SER A 110 -12.79 15.36 -18.18
CA SER A 110 -11.67 14.96 -19.03
C SER A 110 -10.76 13.91 -18.38
N ASP A 111 -10.98 13.58 -17.10
CA ASP A 111 -10.25 12.54 -16.37
C ASP A 111 -10.27 11.21 -17.11
N TYR A 112 -9.11 10.57 -17.21
CA TYR A 112 -9.01 9.24 -17.79
C TYR A 112 -7.87 8.40 -17.20
N ILE A 113 -8.04 7.10 -17.36
CA ILE A 113 -6.99 6.09 -17.13
C ILE A 113 -6.90 5.19 -18.36
N PHE A 114 -5.69 4.82 -18.79
CA PHE A 114 -5.47 3.67 -19.66
C PHE A 114 -5.10 2.47 -18.81
N LEU A 115 -5.95 1.45 -18.86
CA LEU A 115 -5.70 0.15 -18.26
C LEU A 115 -4.78 -0.65 -19.18
N ASP A 116 -3.61 -1.04 -18.65
CA ASP A 116 -2.58 -1.84 -19.31
C ASP A 116 -2.22 -1.32 -20.72
N GLY A 117 -2.23 0.02 -20.89
CA GLY A 117 -1.96 0.71 -22.16
C GLY A 117 -2.96 0.43 -23.29
N ARG A 118 -4.09 -0.22 -23.00
CA ARG A 118 -5.01 -0.77 -24.02
C ARG A 118 -6.39 -0.15 -24.00
N LEU A 119 -6.96 -0.01 -22.80
CA LEU A 119 -8.34 0.40 -22.64
C LEU A 119 -8.40 1.74 -21.91
N LYS A 120 -8.84 2.78 -22.62
CA LYS A 120 -9.16 4.06 -22.00
C LYS A 120 -10.45 3.93 -21.20
N LEU A 121 -10.40 4.38 -19.95
CA LEU A 121 -11.50 4.48 -19.02
C LEU A 121 -11.73 5.94 -18.65
N HIS A 122 -12.97 6.27 -18.32
CA HIS A 122 -13.39 7.60 -17.89
C HIS A 122 -13.98 7.51 -16.49
N ARG A 123 -13.78 8.54 -15.69
CA ARG A 123 -14.36 8.59 -14.34
C ARG A 123 -15.89 8.63 -14.44
N ALA A 124 -16.58 7.89 -13.59
CA ALA A 124 -18.02 8.03 -13.45
C ALA A 124 -18.35 9.47 -12.96
N ALA A 125 -19.42 10.05 -13.49
CA ALA A 125 -19.87 11.35 -13.01
C ALA A 125 -20.31 11.24 -11.54
N ALA A 126 -19.95 12.22 -10.71
CA ALA A 126 -20.52 12.33 -9.38
C ALA A 126 -22.04 12.55 -9.51
N LEU A 127 -22.83 11.73 -8.81
CA LEU A 127 -24.29 11.84 -8.72
C LEU A 127 -24.73 13.11 -7.97
#